data_AF-A0AB35BCE8-F1
#
_entry.id   AF-A0AB35BCE8-F1
#
_cell.length_a   1.000
_cell.length_b   1.000
_cell.length_c   1.000
_cell.angle_alpha   90.00
_cell.angle_beta   90.00
_cell.angle_gamma   90.00
#
_symmetry.space_group_name_H-M   'P 1'
#
loop_
_entity.id
_entity.type
_entity.pdbx_description
1 polymer ?
#
loop_
_entity_poly.entity_id
_entity_poly.type
_entity_poly.pdbx_seq_one_letter_code
_entity_poly.pdbx_strand_id
1 'polypeptide(L)' 'MSAIPTEYPVTMTDGVDDYLVANATEYVTAVFKLGHAEKAEVEAVDKPASGRASKSQ' A
#
# COMPACT_ATOMS: atom_id res chain seq x y z
N MET A 1 2.72 22.42 -4.01
CA MET A 1 1.37 21.88 -3.70
C MET A 1 1.34 20.44 -4.17
N SER A 2 1.16 19.46 -3.28
CA SER A 2 0.80 18.11 -3.70
C SER A 2 -0.72 18.08 -3.82
N ALA A 3 -1.23 17.96 -5.04
CA ALA A 3 -2.66 17.90 -5.28
C ALA A 3 -3.12 16.45 -5.08
N ILE A 4 -4.06 16.24 -4.16
CA ILE A 4 -4.74 14.94 -4.05
C ILE A 4 -5.72 14.83 -5.23
N PRO A 5 -5.70 13.74 -6.01
CA PRO A 5 -6.67 13.53 -7.08
C PRO A 5 -8.10 13.53 -6.55
N THR A 6 -8.99 14.22 -7.26
CA THR A 6 -10.43 14.26 -6.97
C THR A 6 -11.22 13.23 -7.77
N GLU A 7 -10.62 12.65 -8.81
CA GLU A 7 -11.21 11.64 -9.67
C GLU A 7 -10.33 10.38 -9.66
N TYR A 8 -10.98 9.22 -9.70
CA TYR A 8 -10.35 7.90 -9.64
C TYR A 8 -10.95 6.99 -10.72
N PRO A 9 -10.22 5.98 -11.22
CA PRO A 9 -8.89 5.54 -10.78
C PRO A 9 -7.74 6.41 -11.31
N VAL A 10 -6.61 6.40 -10.60
CA VAL A 10 -5.36 7.02 -11.05
C VAL A 10 -4.26 5.97 -11.16
N THR A 11 -3.40 6.10 -12.16
CA THR A 11 -2.21 5.25 -12.28
C THR A 11 -1.09 5.84 -11.43
N MET A 12 -0.47 5.02 -10.58
CA MET A 12 0.71 5.36 -9.80
C MET A 12 1.86 4.43 -10.19
N THR A 13 3.09 4.90 -9.96
CA THR A 13 4.32 4.13 -10.19
C THR A 13 5.16 4.17 -8.93
N ASP A 14 5.71 3.04 -8.51
CA ASP A 14 6.68 2.98 -7.42
C ASP A 14 8.14 3.01 -7.88
N GLY A 15 8.35 3.27 -9.18
CA GLY A 15 9.66 3.25 -9.82
C GLY A 15 10.03 1.88 -10.39
N VAL A 16 9.27 0.82 -10.06
CA VAL A 16 9.44 -0.53 -10.60
C VAL A 16 8.20 -0.95 -11.39
N ASP A 17 7.02 -0.80 -10.80
CA ASP A 17 5.76 -1.24 -11.38
C ASP A 17 4.71 -0.12 -11.40
N ASP A 18 3.92 -0.09 -12.47
CA ASP A 18 2.74 0.76 -12.59
C ASP A 18 1.50 0.02 -12.08
N TYR A 19 0.72 0.68 -11.22
CA TYR A 19 -0.51 0.12 -10.65
C TYR A 19 -1.64 1.15 -10.59
N LEU A 20 -2.87 0.64 -10.67
CA LEU A 20 -4.08 1.46 -10.56
C LEU A 20 -4.49 1.62 -9.10
N VAL A 21 -4.80 2.85 -8.74
CA VAL A 21 -5.33 3.23 -7.43
C VAL A 21 -6.77 3.67 -7.62
N ALA A 22 -7.70 2.95 -6.99
CA ALA A 22 -9.13 3.08 -7.26
C ALA A 22 -9.84 4.12 -6.39
N ASN A 23 -9.22 4.57 -5.30
CA ASN A 23 -9.82 5.52 -4.37
C ASN A 23 -8.78 6.35 -3.59
N ALA A 24 -9.26 7.37 -2.90
CA ALA A 24 -8.43 8.30 -2.14
C ALA A 24 -7.68 7.64 -0.97
N THR A 25 -8.28 6.66 -0.30
CA THR A 25 -7.63 5.97 0.83
C THR A 25 -6.42 5.16 0.37
N GLU A 26 -6.56 4.46 -0.75
CA GLU A 26 -5.48 3.72 -1.38
C GLU A 26 -4.39 4.68 -1.89
N TYR A 27 -4.76 5.82 -2.45
CA TYR A 27 -3.80 6.85 -2.89
C TYR A 27 -2.93 7.35 -1.74
N VAL A 28 -3.54 7.73 -0.62
CA VAL A 28 -2.79 8.21 0.55
C VAL A 28 -1.88 7.10 1.09
N THR A 29 -2.35 5.86 1.12
CA THR A 29 -1.56 4.71 1.57
C THR A 29 -0.38 4.45 0.64
N ALA A 30 -0.59 4.52 -0.68
CA ALA A 30 0.46 4.35 -1.69
C ALA A 30 1.51 5.45 -1.58
N VAL A 31 1.10 6.72 -1.54
CA VAL A 31 2.00 7.88 -1.35
C VAL A 31 2.78 7.76 -0.03
N PHE A 32 2.11 7.38 1.06
CA PHE A 32 2.77 7.17 2.35
C PHE A 32 3.85 6.10 2.27
N LYS A 33 3.54 4.94 1.67
CA LYS A 33 4.52 3.87 1.45
C LYS A 33 5.68 4.33 0.59
N LEU A 34 5.44 5.02 -0.53
CA LEU A 34 6.50 5.54 -1.41
C LEU A 34 7.47 6.47 -0.66
N GLY A 35 6.93 7.39 0.14
CA GLY A 35 7.74 8.32 0.94
C GLY A 35 8.42 7.69 2.18
N HIS A 36 8.05 6.47 2.56
CA HIS A 36 8.61 5.76 3.73
C HIS A 36 9.31 4.43 3.35
N ALA A 37 9.31 4.05 2.08
CA ALA A 37 9.88 2.79 1.60
C ALA A 37 11.42 2.78 1.62
N GLU A 38 12.08 3.95 1.57
CA GLU A 38 13.55 4.08 1.68
C GLU A 38 14.16 3.50 2.97
N LYS A 39 13.35 2.99 3.91
CA LYS A 39 13.83 2.32 5.13
C LYS A 39 13.20 0.96 5.42
N ALA A 40 12.36 0.42 4.54
CA ALA A 40 11.56 -0.77 4.82
C ALA A 40 11.95 -2.02 4.01
N GLU A 41 13.10 -2.02 3.31
CA GLU A 41 13.63 -3.19 2.61
C GLU A 41 14.16 -4.32 3.53
N VAL A 42 13.71 -4.43 4.79
CA VAL A 42 14.17 -5.51 5.70
C VAL A 42 13.07 -6.44 6.21
N GLU A 43 11.77 -6.09 6.25
CA GLU A 43 10.85 -6.89 7.10
C GLU A 43 9.43 -7.21 6.57
N ALA A 44 9.09 -7.03 5.29
CA ALA A 44 7.71 -7.27 4.85
C ALA A 44 7.50 -8.25 3.69
N VAL A 45 8.47 -9.13 3.42
CA VAL A 45 8.20 -10.40 2.71
C VAL A 45 7.79 -11.44 3.76
N ASP A 46 6.60 -11.26 4.36
CA ASP A 46 5.84 -12.39 4.90
C ASP A 46 4.35 -12.06 4.87
N LYS A 47 3.75 -12.35 3.72
CA LYS A 47 2.33 -12.71 3.64
C LYS A 47 2.32 -14.20 3.25
N PRO A 48 1.34 -15.02 3.69
CA PRO A 48 -0.05 -14.59 3.87
C PRO A 48 -0.84 -15.25 5.04
N ALA A 49 -2.11 -14.84 5.14
CA ALA A 49 -3.27 -15.67 5.48
C ALA A 49 -3.53 -16.04 6.96
N SER A 50 -4.61 -15.44 7.47
CA SER A 50 -5.75 -16.14 8.10
C SER A 50 -5.45 -17.50 8.74
N GLY A 51 -5.11 -17.49 10.02
CA GLY A 51 -5.06 -18.68 10.87
C GLY A 51 -5.90 -18.47 12.12
N ARG A 52 -7.16 -18.89 12.05
CA ARG A 52 -8.04 -19.10 13.20
C ARG A 52 -7.31 -20.05 14.15
N ALA A 53 -6.77 -19.58 15.28
CA ALA A 53 -6.29 -20.45 16.34
C ALA A 53 -7.27 -20.40 17.51
N SER A 54 -8.03 -21.49 17.58
CA SER A 54 -9.04 -21.81 18.57
C SER A 54 -8.56 -21.66 20.01
N LYS A 55 -9.49 -21.16 20.83
CA LYS A 55 -9.70 -21.48 22.24
C LYS A 55 -9.23 -22.90 22.60
N SER A 56 -8.44 -23.03 23.67
CA SER A 56 -8.23 -24.25 24.46
C SER A 56 -7.86 -23.75 25.86
N GLN A 57 -8.86 -23.66 26.74
CA GLN A 57 -9.15 -24.59 27.84
C GLN A 57 -8.13 -24.54 28.97
#